data_AF-A0A160DUH0-F1
#
_entry.id   AF-A0A160DUH0-F1
#
_cell.length_a   1.000
_cell.length_b   1.000
_cell.length_c   1.000
_cell.angle_alpha   90.00
_cell.angle_beta   90.00
_cell.angle_gamma   90.00
#
_symmetry.space_group_name_H-M   'P 1'
#
loop_
_entity.id
_entity.type
_entity.pdbx_description
1 polymer ?
#
loop_
_entity_poly.entity_id
_entity_poly.type
_entity_poly.pdbx_seq_one_letter_code
_entity_poly.pdbx_strand_id
1 'polypeptide(L)'
;MKLGREAEGLDFAPWPGELGRRVFEQVSKPAWAEWLAHQTMLINENRLNPLDPKTRTFLAGEMEKYFFGGGAEKPAGYVPE
;
A
#
# COMPACT_ATOMS: atom_id res chain seq x y z
N MET A 1 6.77 0.15 -26.29
CA MET A 1 5.33 0.07 -26.01
C MET A 1 4.95 -1.37 -25.72
N LYS A 2 4.95 -1.76 -24.44
CA LYS A 2 4.42 -3.06 -23.99
C LYS A 2 3.29 -2.77 -23.01
N LEU A 3 2.07 -2.88 -23.51
CA LEU A 3 0.86 -2.92 -22.71
C LEU A 3 0.92 -4.10 -21.76
N GLY A 4 0.89 -3.81 -20.47
CA GLY A 4 0.69 -4.76 -19.39
C GLY A 4 -0.08 -4.10 -18.25
N ARG A 5 -1.16 -3.37 -18.60
CA ARG A 5 -1.91 -2.44 -17.74
C ARG A 5 -0.99 -1.45 -17.02
N GLU A 6 -0.79 -0.30 -17.64
CA GLU A 6 -0.35 0.94 -16.99
C GLU A 6 -1.42 1.32 -15.95
N ALA A 7 -1.44 0.63 -14.82
CA ALA A 7 -2.29 1.02 -13.71
C ALA A 7 -1.72 2.33 -13.19
N GLU A 8 -2.52 3.40 -13.24
CA GLU A 8 -2.10 4.72 -12.77
C GLU A 8 -1.41 4.61 -11.40
N GLY A 9 -0.19 5.13 -11.30
CA GLY A 9 0.50 5.29 -10.03
C GLY A 9 -0.28 6.22 -9.11
N LEU A 10 0.01 6.19 -7.81
CA LEU A 10 -0.64 7.09 -6.86
C LEU A 10 -0.39 8.57 -7.22
N ASP A 11 -1.37 9.44 -6.98
CA ASP A 11 -1.20 10.88 -7.23
C ASP A 11 -0.30 11.55 -6.17
N PHE A 12 -0.23 10.97 -4.97
CA PHE A 12 0.59 11.45 -3.87
C PHE A 12 0.96 10.29 -2.92
N ALA A 13 2.06 10.45 -2.18
CA ALA A 13 2.45 9.49 -1.16
C ALA A 13 1.41 9.48 -0.02
N PRO A 14 0.74 8.34 0.23
CA PRO A 14 -0.37 8.29 1.19
C PRO A 14 0.12 8.26 2.65
N TRP A 15 1.41 7.97 2.86
CA TRP A 15 2.04 7.91 4.17
C TRP A 15 3.33 8.72 4.19
N PRO A 16 3.70 9.33 5.34
CA PRO A 16 5.02 9.91 5.51
C PRO A 16 6.10 8.82 5.67
N GLY A 17 7.33 9.16 5.26
CA GLY A 17 8.50 8.30 5.42
C GLY A 17 8.76 7.35 4.25
N GLU A 18 9.71 6.43 4.45
CA GLU A 18 10.19 5.54 3.38
C GLU A 18 9.10 4.58 2.89
N LEU A 19 8.24 4.10 3.78
CA LEU A 19 7.13 3.20 3.43
C LEU A 19 6.16 3.86 2.45
N GLY A 20 5.75 5.10 2.71
CA GLY A 20 4.85 5.82 1.81
C GLY A 20 5.47 6.12 0.45
N ARG A 21 6.79 6.33 0.39
CA ARG A 21 7.54 6.46 -0.86
C ARG A 21 7.54 5.13 -1.64
N ARG A 22 7.84 4.00 -0.98
CA ARG A 22 7.81 2.68 -1.62
C ARG A 22 6.41 2.32 -2.13
N VAL A 23 5.37 2.65 -1.37
CA VAL A 23 3.98 2.47 -1.79
C VAL A 23 3.68 3.34 -3.01
N PHE A 24 4.06 4.62 -2.99
CA PHE A 24 3.89 5.49 -4.15
C PHE A 24 4.61 4.97 -5.40
N GLU A 25 5.83 4.44 -5.25
CA GLU A 25 6.65 3.96 -6.36
C GLU A 25 6.22 2.58 -6.86
N GLN A 26 5.72 1.68 -6.01
CA GLN A 26 5.47 0.26 -6.36
C GLN A 26 4.00 -0.16 -6.34
N VAL A 27 3.09 0.68 -5.85
CA VAL A 27 1.65 0.38 -5.72
C VAL A 27 0.85 1.27 -6.66
N SER A 28 -0.08 0.65 -7.39
CA SER A 28 -0.99 1.35 -8.29
C SER A 28 -2.25 1.84 -7.58
N LYS A 29 -2.94 2.85 -8.12
CA LYS A 29 -4.25 3.34 -7.64
C LYS A 29 -5.26 2.23 -7.34
N PRO A 30 -5.49 1.22 -8.20
CA PRO A 30 -6.45 0.15 -7.89
C PRO A 30 -5.99 -0.73 -6.71
N ALA A 31 -4.70 -1.08 -6.64
CA ALA A 31 -4.18 -1.86 -5.51
C ALA A 31 -4.27 -1.08 -4.18
N TRP A 32 -4.09 0.25 -4.25
CA TRP A 32 -4.31 1.13 -3.12
C TRP A 32 -5.77 1.16 -2.66
N ALA A 33 -6.72 1.18 -3.59
CA ALA A 33 -8.15 1.12 -3.26
C ALA A 33 -8.52 -0.17 -2.53
N GLU A 34 -7.95 -1.32 -2.95
CA GLU A 34 -8.14 -2.59 -2.24
C GLU A 34 -7.55 -2.54 -0.82
N TRP A 35 -6.37 -1.94 -0.67
CA TRP A 35 -5.79 -1.73 0.66
C TRP A 35 -6.66 -0.83 1.55
N LEU A 36 -7.27 0.23 1.03
CA LEU A 36 -8.18 1.08 1.83
C LEU A 36 -9.41 0.30 2.34
N ALA A 37 -9.94 -0.62 1.53
CA ALA A 37 -11.01 -1.52 1.96
C ALA A 37 -10.51 -2.48 3.06
N HIS A 38 -9.32 -3.06 2.88
CA HIS A 38 -8.69 -3.94 3.88
C HIS A 38 -8.39 -3.20 5.20
N GLN A 39 -7.84 -1.99 5.12
CA GLN A 39 -7.62 -1.10 6.27
C GLN A 39 -8.92 -0.86 7.04
N THR A 40 -10.02 -0.58 6.31
CA THR A 40 -11.33 -0.35 6.94
C THR A 40 -11.81 -1.59 7.69
N MET A 41 -11.59 -2.79 7.14
CA MET A 41 -11.88 -4.05 7.83
C MET A 41 -11.03 -4.20 9.10
N LEU A 42 -9.71 -4.00 9.01
CA LEU A 42 -8.80 -4.09 10.16
C LEU A 42 -9.21 -3.14 11.28
N ILE A 43 -9.57 -1.90 10.93
CA ILE A 43 -10.03 -0.88 11.89
C ILE A 43 -11.31 -1.35 12.60
N ASN A 44 -12.29 -1.86 11.85
CA ASN A 44 -13.56 -2.29 12.44
C ASN A 44 -13.41 -3.56 13.29
N GLU A 45 -12.67 -4.57 12.80
CA GLU A 45 -12.48 -5.84 13.49
C GLU A 45 -11.67 -5.68 14.79
N ASN A 46 -10.61 -4.87 14.76
CA ASN A 46 -9.76 -4.62 15.93
C ASN A 46 -10.25 -3.41 16.75
N ARG A 47 -11.36 -2.76 16.35
CA ARG A 47 -11.90 -1.52 16.95
C ARG A 47 -10.84 -0.44 17.14
N LEU A 48 -10.01 -0.24 16.12
CA LEU A 48 -8.88 0.68 16.17
C LEU A 48 -9.32 2.12 15.99
N ASN A 49 -8.57 3.06 16.56
CA ASN A 49 -8.77 4.48 16.31
C ASN A 49 -7.69 4.99 15.33
N PRO A 50 -8.03 5.43 14.11
CA PRO A 50 -7.06 5.89 13.10
C PRO A 50 -6.28 7.15 13.51
N LEU A 51 -6.77 7.88 14.51
CA LEU A 51 -6.08 9.03 15.09
C LEU A 51 -5.02 8.62 16.12
N ASP A 52 -5.07 7.38 16.63
CA ASP A 52 -4.10 6.89 17.60
C ASP A 52 -2.77 6.52 16.89
N PRO A 53 -1.62 6.98 17.40
CA PRO A 53 -0.32 6.69 16.79
C PRO A 53 0.01 5.19 16.78
N LYS A 54 -0.46 4.41 17.76
CA LYS A 54 -0.22 2.94 17.78
C LYS A 54 -0.98 2.26 16.65
N THR A 55 -2.22 2.70 16.38
CA THR A 55 -3.00 2.23 15.22
C THR A 55 -2.28 2.54 13.92
N ARG A 56 -1.72 3.74 13.77
CA ARG A 56 -0.95 4.11 12.57
C ARG A 56 0.26 3.21 12.37
N THR A 57 1.00 2.90 13.44
CA THR A 57 2.13 1.96 13.38
C THR A 57 1.68 0.54 13.05
N PHE A 58 0.57 0.08 13.63
CA PHE A 58 -0.02 -1.23 13.31
C PHE A 58 -0.42 -1.32 11.84
N LEU A 59 -1.19 -0.33 11.35
CA LEU A 59 -1.63 -0.27 9.96
C LEU A 59 -0.45 -0.15 8.99
N ALA A 60 0.62 0.57 9.35
CA ALA A 60 1.83 0.63 8.53
C ALA A 60 2.52 -0.75 8.43
N GLY A 61 2.57 -1.51 9.53
CA GLY A 61 3.11 -2.87 9.52
C GLY A 61 2.25 -3.84 8.70
N GLU A 62 0.92 -3.76 8.83
CA GLU A 62 0.01 -4.58 8.02
C GLU A 62 0.06 -4.19 6.53
N MET A 63 0.22 -2.90 6.23
CA MET A 63 0.41 -2.41 4.86
C MET A 63 1.70 -2.94 4.25
N GLU A 64 2.79 -2.88 5.02
CA GLU A 64 4.07 -3.42 4.60
C GLU A 64 3.96 -4.91 4.34
N LYS A 65 3.23 -5.66 5.18
CA LYS A 65 3.00 -7.08 4.95
C LYS A 65 2.11 -7.37 3.76
N TYR A 66 1.04 -6.58 3.58
CA TYR A 66 0.06 -6.74 2.51
C TYR A 66 0.70 -6.54 1.13
N PHE A 67 1.51 -5.48 0.98
CA PHE A 67 2.17 -5.17 -0.28
C PHE A 67 3.55 -5.83 -0.45
N PHE A 68 4.28 -6.08 0.64
CA PHE A 68 5.69 -6.50 0.59
C PHE A 68 6.04 -7.73 1.46
N GLY A 69 5.15 -8.20 2.36
CA GLY A 69 5.44 -9.28 3.31
C GLY A 69 5.24 -10.70 2.79
N GLY A 70 4.57 -10.87 1.66
CA GLY A 70 4.33 -12.17 1.01
C GLY A 70 5.46 -12.62 0.09
N GLY A 71 6.72 -12.56 0.53
CA GLY A 71 7.84 -13.22 -0.16
C GLY A 71 8.01 -12.86 -1.64
N ALA A 72 8.29 -11.60 -1.95
CA ALA A 72 9.05 -11.17 -3.13
C ALA A 72 8.83 -11.93 -4.47
N GLU A 73 7.60 -12.15 -4.91
CA GLU A 73 7.36 -12.10 -6.35
C GLU A 73 7.09 -10.64 -6.70
N LYS A 74 8.17 -9.93 -7.02
CA LYS A 74 8.07 -8.67 -7.77
C LYS A 74 7.11 -8.95 -8.93
N PRO A 75 5.99 -8.23 -9.09
CA PRO A 75 5.25 -8.34 -10.34
C PRO A 75 6.25 -8.08 -11.47
N ALA A 76 6.41 -9.08 -12.34
CA ALA A 76 7.32 -9.02 -13.47
C ALA A 76 6.88 -7.88 -14.39
N GLY A 77 7.40 -6.68 -14.17
CA GLY A 77 6.95 -5.49 -14.88
C GLY A 77 7.41 -4.14 -14.32
N TYR A 78 7.95 -4.06 -13.10
CA TYR A 78 8.44 -2.78 -12.59
C TYR A 78 9.80 -2.42 -13.22
N VAL A 79 9.77 -1.57 -14.24
CA VAL A 79 10.93 -0.87 -14.80
C VAL A 79 10.78 0.61 -14.44
N PRO A 80 11.55 1.14 -13.48
CA PRO A 80 11.64 2.58 -13.30
C PRO A 80 12.52 3.16 -14.43
N GLU A 81 11.97 4.07 -15.22
CA GLU A 81 12.75 5.05 -16.00
C GLU A 81 12.62 6.42 -15.31
#